data_AF-A0A8H6ND03-F1
#
_entry.id   AF-A0A8H6ND03-F1
#
_cell.length_a   1.000
_cell.length_b   1.000
_cell.length_c   1.000
_cell.angle_alpha   90.00
_cell.angle_beta   90.00
_cell.angle_gamma   90.00
#
_symmetry.space_group_name_H-M   'P 1'
#
loop_
_entity.id
_entity.type
_entity.pdbx_description
1 polymer ?
#
loop_
_entity_poly.entity_id
_entity_poly.type
_entity_poly.pdbx_seq_one_letter_code
_entity_poly.pdbx_strand_id
1 'polypeptide(L)'
;MLAVERPTPPETVSDNTETRSEEKPEHVGPDVIQPHPLIDDLLPQQLGRGVLIPLKTTLEIRQDHTIVQALITRAPAKSTNDVVNLLRSMLPDGVANSLPHLRRCAKPADMPAHLKTQFMNDSPEGRQVHTGKSTWIYIMLGEEKDFDRKKLIASLAAIEGMDENVFLTSVPIPLIPPTSQVQAAMWTSQFWPTVYRKNNPLGPHPSMVGRSTDTIKDETSLWMALAHRVAREAKQKGIGEPMGAVIVQREGGKSH
;
A
#
# COMPACT_ATOMS: atom_id res chain seq x y z
N MET A 1 -15.66 -18.98 -80.70
CA MET A 1 -15.42 -19.76 -79.46
C MET A 1 -13.93 -19.92 -79.31
N LEU A 2 -13.28 -19.09 -78.48
CA LEU A 2 -11.90 -19.22 -78.03
C LEU A 2 -11.74 -18.28 -76.82
N ALA A 3 -11.54 -18.91 -75.65
CA ALA A 3 -10.99 -18.33 -74.43
C ALA A 3 -9.44 -18.37 -74.57
N VAL A 4 -8.55 -17.67 -73.88
CA VAL A 4 -8.45 -16.97 -72.58
C VAL A 4 -7.13 -16.21 -72.65
N GLU A 5 -7.00 -15.05 -72.00
CA GLU A 5 -5.83 -14.70 -71.15
C GLU A 5 -6.18 -13.48 -70.28
N ARG A 6 -5.80 -13.55 -68.98
CA ARG A 6 -6.08 -12.53 -67.95
C ARG A 6 -4.89 -11.57 -67.83
N PRO A 7 -5.09 -10.25 -67.62
CA PRO A 7 -4.01 -9.34 -67.25
C PRO A 7 -3.88 -9.17 -65.71
N THR A 8 -2.63 -9.04 -65.27
CA THR A 8 -2.14 -8.72 -63.92
C THR A 8 -2.49 -7.27 -63.51
N PRO A 9 -2.70 -6.98 -62.20
CA PRO A 9 -2.92 -5.61 -61.72
C PRO A 9 -1.59 -4.86 -61.44
N PRO A 10 -1.59 -3.51 -61.49
CA PRO A 10 -0.39 -2.69 -61.28
C PRO A 10 -0.10 -2.41 -59.80
N GLU A 11 1.19 -2.24 -59.51
CA GLU A 11 1.74 -1.79 -58.23
C GLU A 11 1.25 -0.38 -57.87
N THR A 12 0.81 -0.21 -56.61
CA THR A 12 0.50 1.11 -56.02
C THR A 12 1.55 1.45 -54.96
N VAL A 13 2.34 2.47 -55.28
CA VAL A 13 3.26 3.16 -54.38
C VAL A 13 2.44 3.85 -53.29
N SER A 14 2.73 3.57 -52.02
CA SER A 14 2.16 4.28 -50.88
C SER A 14 3.30 4.92 -50.09
N ASP A 15 3.42 6.22 -50.27
CA ASP A 15 4.21 7.15 -49.46
C ASP A 15 3.57 7.25 -48.07
N ASN A 16 4.33 6.95 -47.01
CA ASN A 16 3.93 7.26 -45.63
C ASN A 16 5.18 7.53 -44.81
N THR A 17 5.50 8.82 -44.73
CA THR A 17 6.48 9.42 -43.83
C THR A 17 5.89 9.46 -42.42
N GLU A 18 6.08 8.41 -41.63
CA GLU A 18 5.85 8.46 -40.18
C GLU A 18 7.16 8.81 -39.46
N THR A 19 7.16 10.01 -38.89
CA THR A 19 8.19 10.57 -38.02
C THR A 19 8.27 9.72 -36.77
N ARG A 20 9.21 8.76 -36.74
CA ARG A 20 9.51 7.96 -35.56
C ARG A 20 10.17 8.87 -34.52
N SER A 21 9.37 9.40 -33.60
CA SER A 21 9.88 9.99 -32.36
C SER A 21 10.78 8.98 -31.67
N GLU A 22 12.06 9.32 -31.56
CA GLU A 22 13.06 8.57 -30.81
C GLU A 22 12.65 8.55 -29.32
N GLU A 23 11.90 7.52 -28.91
CA GLU A 23 11.87 7.14 -27.50
C GLU A 23 13.28 6.67 -27.13
N LYS A 24 14.06 7.58 -26.53
CA LYS A 24 15.29 7.20 -25.85
C LYS A 24 14.93 6.19 -24.76
N PRO A 25 15.57 5.01 -24.73
CA PRO A 25 15.31 4.03 -23.68
C PRO A 25 15.64 4.65 -22.32
N GLU A 26 14.68 4.60 -21.38
CA GLU A 26 14.92 4.90 -19.96
C GLU A 26 16.02 3.95 -19.47
N HIS A 27 17.23 4.50 -19.27
CA HIS A 27 18.35 3.74 -18.74
C HIS A 27 18.09 3.47 -17.25
N VAL A 28 17.91 2.20 -16.90
CA VAL A 28 17.64 1.73 -15.52
C VAL A 28 18.92 1.14 -14.87
N GLY A 29 20.10 1.47 -15.41
CA GLY A 29 21.39 1.06 -14.85
C GLY A 29 21.92 2.07 -13.82
N PRO A 30 22.91 1.68 -12.98
CA PRO A 30 23.58 2.64 -12.10
C PRO A 30 24.23 3.73 -12.97
N ASP A 31 23.99 5.00 -12.60
CA ASP A 31 24.52 6.13 -13.34
C ASP A 31 26.06 6.07 -13.40
N VAL A 32 26.61 6.38 -14.57
CA VAL A 32 28.06 6.54 -14.70
C VAL A 32 28.43 7.91 -14.12
N ILE A 33 29.13 7.90 -12.98
CA ILE A 33 29.64 9.13 -12.36
C ILE A 33 30.78 9.67 -13.23
N GLN A 34 30.64 10.92 -13.67
CA GLN A 34 31.71 11.56 -14.45
C GLN A 34 32.88 11.97 -13.55
N PRO A 35 34.13 11.84 -14.02
CA PRO A 35 35.29 12.34 -13.28
C PRO A 35 35.13 13.81 -12.95
N HIS A 36 35.33 14.17 -11.69
CA HIS A 36 35.21 15.55 -11.24
C HIS A 36 36.16 15.82 -10.05
N PRO A 37 36.96 16.91 -10.06
CA PRO A 37 38.01 17.15 -9.07
C PRO A 37 37.55 17.19 -7.60
N LEU A 38 36.27 17.46 -7.36
CA LEU A 38 35.67 17.49 -6.01
C LEU A 38 35.33 16.10 -5.44
N ILE A 39 35.28 15.06 -6.27
CA ILE A 39 34.82 13.71 -5.87
C ILE A 39 35.81 12.60 -6.22
N ASP A 40 36.80 12.87 -7.08
CA ASP A 40 37.76 11.86 -7.53
C ASP A 40 38.50 11.19 -6.36
N ASP A 41 38.76 11.91 -5.27
CA ASP A 41 39.38 11.39 -4.05
C ASP A 41 38.44 10.56 -3.18
N LEU A 42 37.12 10.64 -3.40
CA LEU A 42 36.08 9.94 -2.64
C LEU A 42 35.61 8.64 -3.32
N LEU A 43 35.80 8.52 -4.64
CA LEU A 43 35.15 7.53 -5.50
C LEU A 43 35.43 6.04 -5.23
N PRO A 44 36.57 5.58 -4.67
CA PRO A 44 36.70 4.16 -4.33
C PRO A 44 36.06 3.77 -2.99
N GLN A 45 35.90 4.72 -2.07
CA GLN A 45 35.59 4.41 -0.67
C GLN A 45 34.10 4.53 -0.32
N GLN A 46 33.36 5.30 -1.12
CA GLN A 46 32.01 5.78 -0.78
C GLN A 46 30.91 5.25 -1.71
N LEU A 47 31.16 4.25 -2.55
CA LEU A 47 30.09 3.64 -3.37
C LEU A 47 29.40 2.49 -2.63
N GLY A 48 28.09 2.35 -2.84
CA GLY A 48 27.27 1.24 -2.32
C GLY A 48 27.16 1.18 -0.78
N ARG A 49 27.39 2.30 -0.08
CA ARG A 49 27.30 2.37 1.38
C ARG A 49 26.04 3.11 1.82
N GLY A 50 25.50 2.70 2.97
CA GLY A 50 24.34 3.35 3.58
C GLY A 50 23.00 2.88 3.03
N VAL A 51 21.93 3.46 3.57
CA VAL A 51 20.54 3.13 3.22
C VAL A 51 19.75 4.42 3.09
N LEU A 52 18.98 4.55 2.02
CA LEU A 52 18.00 5.61 1.89
C LEU A 52 16.71 5.20 2.61
N ILE A 53 16.32 6.01 3.59
CA ILE A 53 15.07 5.82 4.32
C ILE A 53 14.08 6.90 3.84
N PRO A 54 12.99 6.51 3.16
CA PRO A 54 11.98 7.48 2.77
C PRO A 54 11.32 8.08 4.00
N LEU A 55 11.31 9.41 4.07
CA LEU A 55 10.64 10.14 5.13
C LEU A 55 9.15 10.26 4.81
N LYS A 56 8.32 10.08 5.85
CA LYS A 56 6.88 10.32 5.76
C LYS A 56 6.59 11.81 5.55
N THR A 57 5.53 12.11 4.82
CA THR A 57 5.06 13.49 4.70
C THR A 57 4.50 14.01 6.03
N THR A 58 4.40 15.32 6.16
CA THR A 58 3.74 15.93 7.34
C THR A 58 2.29 15.46 7.48
N LEU A 59 1.58 15.19 6.39
CA LEU A 59 0.21 14.67 6.43
C LEU A 59 0.16 13.22 6.92
N GLU A 60 1.13 12.39 6.52
CA GLU A 60 1.27 11.02 7.01
C GLU A 60 1.64 10.96 8.51
N ILE A 61 2.41 11.94 9.00
CA ILE A 61 2.81 12.01 10.41
C ILE A 61 1.68 12.60 11.28
N ARG A 62 0.94 13.58 10.77
CA ARG A 62 -0.19 14.22 11.49
C ARG A 62 -1.42 13.35 11.60
N GLN A 63 -1.48 12.23 10.87
CA GLN A 63 -2.52 11.25 11.10
C GLN A 63 -2.28 10.55 12.43
N ASP A 64 -2.88 11.09 13.48
CA ASP A 64 -2.94 10.43 14.79
C ASP A 64 -3.58 9.04 14.62
N HIS A 65 -2.86 8.01 15.08
CA HIS A 65 -3.37 6.64 15.09
C HIS A 65 -4.50 6.52 16.11
N THR A 66 -5.71 6.91 15.70
CA THR A 66 -6.90 6.72 16.51
C THR A 66 -7.33 5.26 16.41
N ILE A 67 -7.22 4.55 17.53
CA ILE A 67 -7.72 3.18 17.68
C ILE A 67 -9.08 3.26 18.35
N VAL A 68 -10.08 2.64 17.73
CA VAL A 68 -11.46 2.56 18.24
C VAL A 68 -11.90 1.11 18.36
N GLN A 69 -13.01 0.87 19.07
CA GLN A 69 -13.63 -0.45 19.15
C GLN A 69 -14.62 -0.63 18.01
N ALA A 70 -14.51 -1.75 17.28
CA ALA A 70 -15.46 -2.13 16.26
C ALA A 70 -16.13 -3.46 16.61
N LEU A 71 -17.43 -3.53 16.33
CA LEU A 71 -18.21 -4.75 16.50
C LEU A 71 -17.98 -5.70 15.33
N ILE A 72 -17.81 -6.97 15.66
CA ILE A 72 -17.72 -8.07 14.70
C ILE A 72 -18.72 -9.16 15.05
N THR A 73 -19.22 -9.83 14.03
CA THR A 73 -19.99 -11.07 14.16
C THR A 73 -19.35 -12.19 13.33
N ARG A 74 -19.88 -13.40 13.43
CA ARG A 74 -19.57 -14.50 12.52
C ARG A 74 -20.86 -15.06 11.97
N ALA A 75 -20.86 -15.40 10.69
CA ALA A 75 -22.01 -15.99 10.01
C ALA A 75 -21.54 -17.09 9.05
N PRO A 76 -22.41 -18.05 8.70
CA PRO A 76 -22.12 -18.95 7.59
C PRO A 76 -21.91 -18.16 6.29
N ALA A 77 -21.07 -18.67 5.39
CA ALA A 77 -20.78 -18.03 4.10
C ALA A 77 -22.04 -17.74 3.28
N LYS A 78 -23.09 -18.56 3.42
CA LYS A 78 -24.37 -18.39 2.73
C LYS A 78 -25.13 -17.14 3.20
N SER A 79 -25.13 -16.87 4.51
CA SER A 79 -25.86 -15.75 5.13
C SER A 79 -25.03 -14.45 5.19
N THR A 80 -23.78 -14.47 4.73
CA THR A 80 -22.87 -13.30 4.78
C THR A 80 -23.44 -12.10 4.02
N ASN A 81 -24.05 -12.32 2.85
CA ASN A 81 -24.64 -11.23 2.07
C ASN A 81 -25.84 -10.61 2.81
N ASP A 82 -26.66 -11.41 3.48
CA ASP A 82 -27.81 -10.94 4.24
C ASP A 82 -27.38 -10.09 5.42
N VAL A 83 -26.33 -10.49 6.15
CA VAL A 83 -25.73 -9.68 7.20
C VAL A 83 -25.22 -8.35 6.64
N VAL A 84 -24.51 -8.36 5.51
CA VAL A 84 -24.00 -7.11 4.91
C VAL A 84 -25.14 -6.21 4.42
N ASN A 85 -26.21 -6.78 3.87
CA ASN A 85 -27.39 -6.04 3.43
C ASN A 85 -28.14 -5.43 4.62
N LEU A 86 -28.29 -6.18 5.72
CA LEU A 86 -28.86 -5.70 6.98
C LEU A 86 -28.06 -4.51 7.54
N LEU A 87 -26.73 -4.58 7.51
CA LEU A 87 -25.90 -3.46 7.97
C LEU A 87 -26.10 -2.20 7.12
N ARG A 88 -26.25 -2.35 5.80
CA ARG A 88 -26.53 -1.21 4.92
C ARG A 88 -27.89 -0.57 5.20
N SER A 89 -28.89 -1.33 5.66
CA SER A 89 -30.20 -0.76 6.02
C SER A 89 -30.24 -0.14 7.43
N MET A 90 -29.32 -0.53 8.31
CA MET A 90 -29.21 0.03 9.66
C MET A 90 -28.42 1.34 9.71
N LEU A 91 -27.44 1.51 8.82
CA LEU A 91 -26.59 2.69 8.77
C LEU A 91 -27.18 3.71 7.77
N PRO A 92 -27.10 5.03 8.05
CA PRO A 92 -27.55 6.05 7.10
C PRO A 92 -26.86 5.93 5.73
N ASP A 93 -27.59 6.25 4.67
CA ASP A 93 -27.06 6.33 3.31
C ASP A 93 -25.83 7.26 3.28
N GLY A 94 -24.70 6.73 2.79
CA GLY A 94 -23.39 7.41 2.80
C GLY A 94 -22.39 6.88 3.83
N VAL A 95 -22.81 6.12 4.84
CA VAL A 95 -21.93 5.47 5.85
C VAL A 95 -21.69 3.99 5.54
N ALA A 96 -22.25 3.49 4.42
CA ALA A 96 -22.24 2.08 4.03
C ALA A 96 -20.85 1.42 3.95
N ASN A 97 -19.76 2.19 4.00
CA ASN A 97 -18.41 1.70 4.27
C ASN A 97 -17.55 2.75 4.98
N SER A 98 -17.85 3.04 6.26
CA SER A 98 -17.06 3.96 7.10
C SER A 98 -15.58 3.57 7.23
N LEU A 99 -15.22 2.32 6.93
CA LEU A 99 -13.88 1.75 7.10
C LEU A 99 -13.40 1.03 5.81
N PRO A 100 -13.22 1.74 4.69
CA PRO A 100 -12.96 1.12 3.37
C PRO A 100 -11.57 0.48 3.22
N HIS A 101 -10.67 0.75 4.18
CA HIS A 101 -9.36 0.12 4.33
C HIS A 101 -9.42 -1.20 5.09
N LEU A 102 -10.48 -1.49 5.84
CA LEU A 102 -10.64 -2.76 6.54
C LEU A 102 -11.44 -3.72 5.68
N ARG A 103 -11.04 -4.99 5.63
CA ARG A 103 -11.80 -6.02 4.94
C ARG A 103 -13.06 -6.32 5.75
N ARG A 104 -14.23 -6.03 5.18
CA ARG A 104 -15.51 -6.31 5.85
C ARG A 104 -15.67 -7.78 6.23
N CYS A 105 -15.25 -8.68 5.35
CA CYS A 105 -15.36 -10.12 5.56
C CYS A 105 -13.96 -10.75 5.63
N ALA A 106 -13.73 -11.59 6.64
CA ALA A 106 -12.47 -12.30 6.85
C ALA A 106 -12.73 -13.78 7.14
N LYS A 107 -11.97 -14.69 6.51
CA LYS A 107 -12.02 -16.10 6.86
C LYS A 107 -11.29 -16.33 8.19
N PRO A 108 -11.62 -17.39 8.93
CA PRO A 108 -10.88 -17.81 10.13
C PRO A 108 -9.35 -17.97 9.91
N ALA A 109 -8.92 -18.26 8.68
CA ALA A 109 -7.51 -18.36 8.30
C ALA A 109 -6.82 -17.01 8.10
N ASP A 110 -7.58 -15.97 7.74
CA ASP A 110 -7.08 -14.61 7.47
C ASP A 110 -7.06 -13.74 8.74
N MET A 111 -7.57 -14.27 9.86
CA MET A 111 -7.66 -13.56 11.13
C MET A 111 -6.28 -13.40 11.80
N PRO A 112 -6.04 -12.27 12.51
CA PRO A 112 -4.85 -12.10 13.33
C PRO A 112 -4.68 -13.24 14.32
N ALA A 113 -3.43 -13.70 14.54
CA ALA A 113 -3.16 -14.90 15.34
C ALA A 113 -3.71 -14.83 16.77
N HIS A 114 -3.65 -13.65 17.40
CA HIS A 114 -4.16 -13.44 18.75
C HIS A 114 -5.69 -13.50 18.80
N LEU A 115 -6.40 -12.83 17.88
CA LEU A 115 -7.88 -12.92 17.78
C LEU A 115 -8.33 -14.34 17.44
N LYS A 116 -7.63 -15.01 16.52
CA LYS A 116 -7.90 -16.40 16.16
C LYS A 116 -7.79 -17.31 17.38
N THR A 117 -6.76 -17.12 18.20
CA THR A 117 -6.52 -17.92 19.40
C THR A 117 -7.59 -17.64 20.46
N GLN A 118 -7.97 -16.37 20.64
CA GLN A 118 -9.04 -15.96 21.54
C GLN A 118 -10.37 -16.62 21.13
N PHE A 119 -10.86 -16.37 19.91
CA PHE A 119 -12.17 -16.84 19.46
C PHE A 119 -12.29 -18.37 19.34
N MET A 120 -11.17 -19.06 19.10
CA MET A 120 -11.12 -20.52 19.12
C MET A 120 -11.28 -21.10 20.53
N ASN A 121 -10.87 -20.37 21.56
CA ASN A 121 -10.87 -20.83 22.95
C ASN A 121 -12.05 -20.28 23.78
N ASP A 122 -12.74 -19.26 23.29
CA ASP A 122 -13.88 -18.65 23.99
C ASP A 122 -15.09 -19.61 24.11
N SER A 123 -15.34 -20.46 23.12
CA SER A 123 -16.47 -21.40 23.14
C SER A 123 -16.25 -22.67 22.29
N PRO A 124 -16.98 -23.77 22.56
CA PRO A 124 -16.95 -24.97 21.71
C PRO A 124 -17.30 -24.68 20.25
N GLU A 125 -18.27 -23.81 19.99
CA GLU A 125 -18.68 -23.37 18.66
C GLU A 125 -17.55 -22.56 17.98
N GLY A 126 -16.86 -21.72 18.76
CA GLY A 126 -15.65 -21.02 18.31
C GLY A 126 -14.59 -22.00 17.80
N ARG A 127 -14.32 -23.08 18.54
CA ARG A 127 -13.39 -24.13 18.09
C ARG A 127 -13.83 -24.74 16.75
N GLN A 128 -15.13 -25.01 16.58
CA GLN A 128 -15.67 -25.58 15.35
C GLN A 128 -15.50 -24.65 14.14
N VAL A 129 -15.69 -23.34 14.34
CA VAL A 129 -15.51 -22.29 13.32
C VAL A 129 -14.06 -22.24 12.78
N HIS A 130 -13.08 -22.62 13.59
CA HIS A 130 -11.66 -22.59 13.21
C HIS A 130 -11.13 -23.92 12.65
N THR A 131 -12.00 -24.91 12.41
CA THR A 131 -11.62 -26.15 11.73
C THR A 131 -11.40 -25.92 10.22
N GLY A 132 -10.49 -26.68 9.60
CA GLY A 132 -10.10 -26.49 8.19
C GLY A 132 -11.21 -26.68 7.13
N LYS A 133 -12.41 -27.12 7.53
CA LYS A 133 -13.60 -27.29 6.66
C LYS A 133 -14.70 -26.25 6.94
N SER A 134 -14.45 -25.29 7.83
CA SER A 134 -15.44 -24.30 8.24
C SER A 134 -15.82 -23.36 7.10
N THR A 135 -17.12 -23.17 6.90
CA THR A 135 -17.69 -22.21 5.96
C THR A 135 -18.06 -20.89 6.64
N TRP A 136 -17.62 -20.67 7.87
CA TRP A 136 -17.92 -19.46 8.63
C TRP A 136 -17.01 -18.31 8.23
N ILE A 137 -17.57 -17.11 8.25
CA ILE A 137 -16.91 -15.86 7.90
C ILE A 137 -17.11 -14.89 9.06
N TYR A 138 -16.03 -14.23 9.49
CA TYR A 138 -16.11 -13.11 10.39
C TYR A 138 -16.45 -11.84 9.62
N ILE A 139 -17.38 -11.04 10.13
CA ILE A 139 -17.91 -9.85 9.46
C ILE A 139 -17.76 -8.64 10.39
N MET A 140 -17.06 -7.62 9.91
CA MET A 140 -16.94 -6.32 10.55
C MET A 140 -18.19 -5.49 10.32
N LEU A 141 -18.84 -5.09 11.42
CA LEU A 141 -20.11 -4.39 11.40
C LEU A 141 -19.88 -2.87 11.32
N GLY A 142 -18.91 -2.36 12.08
CA GLY A 142 -18.54 -0.95 12.14
C GLY A 142 -18.09 -0.56 13.55
N GLU A 143 -17.95 0.73 13.82
CA GLU A 143 -17.58 1.22 15.15
C GLU A 143 -18.68 0.94 16.18
N GLU A 144 -18.32 0.55 17.39
CA GLU A 144 -19.29 0.13 18.41
C GLU A 144 -20.30 1.23 18.77
N LYS A 145 -19.89 2.50 18.74
CA LYS A 145 -20.76 3.65 19.03
C LYS A 145 -21.90 3.84 18.02
N ASP A 146 -21.77 3.27 16.81
CA ASP A 146 -22.75 3.42 15.74
C ASP A 146 -23.95 2.47 15.90
N PHE A 147 -23.89 1.54 16.86
CA PHE A 147 -24.90 0.48 17.01
C PHE A 147 -25.49 0.40 18.43
N ASP A 148 -26.81 0.22 18.50
CA ASP A 148 -27.44 -0.35 19.68
C ASP A 148 -27.25 -1.87 19.66
N ARG A 149 -26.42 -2.36 20.58
CA ARG A 149 -26.06 -3.78 20.71
C ARG A 149 -27.27 -4.70 20.80
N LYS A 150 -28.34 -4.31 21.51
CA LYS A 150 -29.54 -5.16 21.68
C LYS A 150 -30.33 -5.28 20.38
N LYS A 151 -30.57 -4.14 19.71
CA LYS A 151 -31.27 -4.09 18.42
C LYS A 151 -30.50 -4.86 17.34
N LEU A 152 -29.19 -4.73 17.33
CA LEU A 152 -28.31 -5.43 16.39
C LEU A 152 -28.37 -6.94 16.57
N ILE A 153 -28.27 -7.45 17.81
CA ILE A 153 -28.41 -8.89 18.12
C ILE A 153 -29.76 -9.42 17.64
N ALA A 154 -30.86 -8.74 17.99
CA ALA A 154 -32.20 -9.16 17.60
C ALA A 154 -32.36 -9.25 16.07
N SER A 155 -31.77 -8.30 15.35
CA SER A 155 -31.85 -8.25 13.89
C SER A 155 -30.95 -9.30 13.22
N LEU A 156 -29.77 -9.57 13.79
CA LEU A 156 -28.88 -10.63 13.31
C LEU A 156 -29.48 -12.02 13.55
N ALA A 157 -30.15 -12.24 14.68
CA ALA A 157 -30.83 -13.50 15.01
C ALA A 157 -32.00 -13.80 14.06
N ALA A 158 -32.59 -12.77 13.43
CA ALA A 158 -33.66 -12.93 12.45
C ALA A 158 -33.18 -13.38 11.05
N ILE A 159 -31.87 -13.40 10.79
CA ILE A 159 -31.30 -13.85 9.52
C ILE A 159 -31.29 -15.37 9.46
N GLU A 160 -31.76 -15.93 8.35
CA GLU A 160 -31.75 -17.37 8.12
C GLU A 160 -30.32 -17.95 8.18
N GLY A 161 -30.14 -18.99 9.00
CA GLY A 161 -28.86 -19.67 9.19
C GLY A 161 -27.95 -19.04 10.24
N MET A 162 -28.39 -17.98 10.94
CA MET A 162 -27.74 -17.53 12.17
C MET A 162 -28.23 -18.34 13.37
N ASP A 163 -27.35 -18.57 14.34
CA ASP A 163 -27.72 -19.22 15.60
C ASP A 163 -28.53 -18.25 16.48
N GLU A 164 -29.39 -18.80 17.36
CA GLU A 164 -30.12 -18.00 18.36
C GLU A 164 -29.16 -17.22 19.27
N ASN A 165 -28.00 -17.82 19.57
CA ASN A 165 -26.91 -17.20 20.30
C ASN A 165 -25.93 -16.53 19.33
N VAL A 166 -26.33 -15.37 18.80
CA VAL A 166 -25.51 -14.56 17.90
C VAL A 166 -24.17 -14.19 18.57
N PHE A 167 -23.07 -14.58 17.94
CA PHE A 167 -21.74 -14.15 18.34
C PHE A 167 -21.55 -12.67 18.00
N LEU A 168 -21.29 -11.84 19.01
CA LEU A 168 -21.04 -10.42 18.85
C LEU A 168 -19.99 -9.95 19.86
N THR A 169 -18.85 -9.51 19.36
CA THR A 169 -17.72 -9.04 20.18
C THR A 169 -17.08 -7.78 19.60
N SER A 170 -16.33 -7.06 20.43
CA SER A 170 -15.60 -5.85 20.05
C SER A 170 -14.12 -6.14 19.85
N VAL A 171 -13.52 -5.55 18.83
CA VAL A 171 -12.08 -5.63 18.56
C VAL A 171 -11.50 -4.24 18.30
N PRO A 172 -10.24 -3.98 18.70
CA PRO A 172 -9.58 -2.72 18.39
C PRO A 172 -9.26 -2.63 16.90
N ILE A 173 -9.53 -1.47 16.30
CA ILE A 173 -9.24 -1.19 14.88
C ILE A 173 -8.66 0.21 14.67
N PRO A 174 -7.81 0.41 13.64
CA PRO A 174 -7.40 1.73 13.21
C PRO A 174 -8.53 2.42 12.44
N LEU A 175 -8.93 3.63 12.87
CA LEU A 175 -9.98 4.41 12.23
C LEU A 175 -9.54 5.00 10.88
N ILE A 176 -8.25 5.32 10.78
CA ILE A 176 -7.63 5.90 9.57
C ILE A 176 -7.09 4.80 8.65
N PRO A 177 -7.04 5.03 7.32
CA PRO A 177 -6.44 4.10 6.37
C PRO A 177 -4.91 4.03 6.53
N PRO A 178 -4.27 2.90 6.19
CA PRO A 178 -2.82 2.79 6.22
C PRO A 178 -2.19 3.63 5.10
N THR A 179 -1.02 4.19 5.34
CA THR A 179 -0.28 5.01 4.37
C THR A 179 0.72 4.20 3.53
N SER A 180 0.97 2.94 3.89
CA SER A 180 1.86 2.04 3.17
C SER A 180 1.40 0.58 3.23
N GLN A 181 1.91 -0.24 2.30
CA GLN A 181 1.68 -1.68 2.30
C GLN A 181 2.25 -2.38 3.54
N VAL A 182 3.40 -1.93 4.03
CA VAL A 182 4.03 -2.45 5.26
C VAL A 182 3.14 -2.16 6.47
N GLN A 183 2.59 -0.95 6.57
CA GLN A 183 1.67 -0.60 7.66
C GLN A 183 0.37 -1.40 7.59
N ALA A 184 -0.20 -1.62 6.40
CA ALA A 184 -1.38 -2.48 6.24
C ALA A 184 -1.12 -3.93 6.67
N ALA A 185 0.07 -4.47 6.38
CA ALA A 185 0.48 -5.80 6.85
C ALA A 185 0.64 -5.84 8.37
N MET A 186 1.26 -4.82 8.97
CA MET A 186 1.39 -4.69 10.42
C MET A 186 0.00 -4.64 11.09
N TRP A 187 -0.91 -3.82 10.59
CA TRP A 187 -2.28 -3.71 11.12
C TRP A 187 -3.10 -4.98 10.89
N THR A 188 -2.87 -5.70 9.79
CA THR A 188 -3.47 -7.03 9.56
C THR A 188 -3.06 -8.02 10.64
N SER A 189 -1.81 -7.97 11.10
CA SER A 189 -1.33 -8.86 12.18
C SER A 189 -1.77 -8.43 13.58
N GLN A 190 -2.06 -7.13 13.79
CA GLN A 190 -2.31 -6.54 15.10
C GLN A 190 -3.79 -6.26 15.41
N PHE A 191 -4.61 -5.96 14.41
CA PHE A 191 -5.96 -5.47 14.60
C PHE A 191 -6.96 -6.27 13.79
N TRP A 192 -6.92 -6.12 12.47
CA TRP A 192 -7.88 -6.70 11.55
C TRP A 192 -7.33 -6.70 10.12
N PRO A 193 -7.74 -7.64 9.24
CA PRO A 193 -7.32 -7.63 7.85
C PRO A 193 -7.52 -6.27 7.17
N THR A 194 -6.41 -5.65 6.81
CA THR A 194 -6.31 -4.26 6.34
C THR A 194 -5.73 -4.23 4.93
N VAL A 195 -6.25 -3.33 4.09
CA VAL A 195 -5.83 -3.12 2.70
C VAL A 195 -5.27 -1.72 2.53
N TYR A 196 -4.03 -1.65 2.06
CA TYR A 196 -3.47 -0.42 1.50
C TYR A 196 -3.99 -0.20 0.09
N ARG A 197 -4.52 0.99 -0.19
CA ARG A 197 -4.94 1.40 -1.54
C ARG A 197 -3.92 2.37 -2.11
N LYS A 198 -3.54 2.17 -3.37
CA LYS A 198 -2.50 2.94 -4.08
C LYS A 198 -2.88 4.40 -4.33
N ASN A 199 -4.12 4.80 -4.08
CA ASN A 199 -4.60 6.17 -4.18
C ASN A 199 -4.49 6.93 -2.85
N ASN A 200 -3.54 6.55 -1.98
CA ASN A 200 -3.32 7.24 -0.71
C ASN A 200 -3.09 8.74 -0.97
N PRO A 201 -3.99 9.64 -0.51
CA PRO A 201 -3.89 11.07 -0.78
C PRO A 201 -2.81 11.76 0.07
N LEU A 202 -2.22 11.05 1.03
CA LEU A 202 -1.38 11.63 2.07
C LEU A 202 0.10 11.73 1.69
N GLY A 203 0.52 11.05 0.62
CA GLY A 203 1.91 11.05 0.21
C GLY A 203 2.13 10.47 -1.18
N PRO A 204 3.36 10.62 -1.72
CA PRO A 204 3.72 10.03 -3.00
C PRO A 204 3.60 8.51 -2.94
N HIS A 205 3.16 7.90 -4.04
CA HIS A 205 3.01 6.46 -4.10
C HIS A 205 4.36 5.75 -3.83
N PRO A 206 4.41 4.67 -3.03
CA PRO A 206 5.66 3.98 -2.70
C PRO A 206 6.49 3.56 -3.92
N SER A 207 5.87 3.23 -5.06
CA SER A 207 6.62 2.90 -6.28
C SER A 207 7.26 4.12 -6.95
N MET A 208 6.72 5.33 -6.76
CA MET A 208 7.38 6.56 -7.23
C MET A 208 8.63 6.79 -6.39
N VAL A 209 8.48 6.74 -5.06
CA VAL A 209 9.60 6.89 -4.12
C VAL A 209 10.65 5.82 -4.33
N GLY A 210 10.24 4.56 -4.52
CA GLY A 210 11.13 3.43 -4.81
C GLY A 210 11.92 3.64 -6.09
N ARG A 211 11.26 4.01 -7.20
CA ARG A 211 11.95 4.32 -8.46
C ARG A 211 12.98 5.43 -8.30
N SER A 212 12.62 6.55 -7.67
CA SER A 212 13.56 7.65 -7.40
C SER A 212 14.68 7.27 -6.43
N THR A 213 14.45 6.31 -5.53
CA THR A 213 15.47 5.78 -4.63
C THR A 213 16.45 4.90 -5.41
N ASP A 214 15.94 4.01 -6.27
CA ASP A 214 16.74 3.09 -7.07
C ASP A 214 17.69 3.81 -8.02
N THR A 215 17.35 5.01 -8.50
CA THR A 215 18.23 5.80 -9.38
C THR A 215 19.47 6.38 -8.70
N ILE A 216 19.46 6.60 -7.37
CA ILE A 216 20.55 7.30 -6.67
C ILE A 216 21.20 6.47 -5.56
N LYS A 217 20.58 5.37 -5.12
CA LYS A 217 21.02 4.61 -3.94
C LYS A 217 22.50 4.21 -3.94
N ASP A 218 23.05 3.85 -5.10
CA ASP A 218 24.41 3.31 -5.20
C ASP A 218 25.50 4.38 -5.05
N GLU A 219 25.17 5.63 -5.39
CA GLU A 219 26.06 6.79 -5.31
C GLU A 219 25.70 7.77 -4.18
N THR A 220 24.63 7.50 -3.43
CA THR A 220 24.15 8.37 -2.34
C THR A 220 25.25 8.66 -1.31
N SER A 221 25.99 7.65 -0.88
CA SER A 221 27.06 7.82 0.11
C SER A 221 28.18 8.72 -0.37
N LEU A 222 28.49 8.74 -1.67
CA LEU A 222 29.46 9.65 -2.26
C LEU A 222 29.00 11.11 -2.08
N TRP A 223 27.77 11.40 -2.50
CA TRP A 223 27.22 12.76 -2.42
C TRP A 223 27.06 13.24 -0.98
N MET A 224 26.69 12.34 -0.06
CA MET A 224 26.64 12.66 1.37
C MET A 224 28.03 12.93 1.96
N ALA A 225 29.06 12.19 1.54
CA ALA A 225 30.44 12.45 1.96
C ALA A 225 30.93 13.81 1.49
N LEU A 226 30.62 14.19 0.24
CA LEU A 226 30.93 15.52 -0.30
C LEU A 226 30.21 16.62 0.48
N ALA A 227 28.90 16.49 0.71
CA ALA A 227 28.13 17.44 1.50
C ALA A 227 28.74 17.63 2.91
N HIS A 228 29.13 16.52 3.55
CA HIS A 228 29.73 16.54 4.88
C HIS A 228 31.13 17.18 4.90
N ARG A 229 31.92 17.00 3.84
CA ARG A 229 33.21 17.68 3.66
C ARG A 229 33.01 19.19 3.58
N VAL A 230 32.09 19.65 2.73
CA VAL A 230 31.78 21.08 2.58
C VAL A 230 31.31 21.69 3.91
N ALA A 231 30.44 20.99 4.64
CA ALA A 231 29.98 21.41 5.96
C ALA A 231 31.15 21.62 6.96
N ARG A 232 32.13 20.72 6.96
CA ARG A 232 33.33 20.84 7.82
C ARG A 232 34.22 22.00 7.41
N GLU A 233 34.47 22.16 6.11
CA GLU A 233 35.30 23.24 5.59
C GLU A 233 34.68 24.61 5.89
N ALA A 234 33.36 24.76 5.76
CA ALA A 234 32.64 25.98 6.09
C ALA A 234 32.82 26.38 7.56
N LYS A 235 32.70 25.40 8.47
CA LYS A 235 32.91 25.62 9.92
C LYS A 235 34.35 25.98 10.25
N GLN A 236 35.33 25.28 9.66
CA GLN A 236 36.75 25.54 9.88
C GLN A 236 37.17 26.95 9.41
N LYS A 237 36.56 27.43 8.33
CA LYS A 237 36.81 28.77 7.78
C LYS A 237 36.00 29.87 8.48
N GLY A 238 35.14 29.53 9.45
CA GLY A 238 34.29 30.49 10.16
C GLY A 238 33.20 31.14 9.30
N ILE A 239 32.80 30.47 8.21
CA ILE A 239 31.83 31.02 7.24
C ILE A 239 30.38 30.88 7.77
N GLY A 240 30.13 29.91 8.65
CA GLY A 240 28.82 29.71 9.26
C GLY A 240 28.67 28.35 9.93
N GLU A 241 27.42 27.96 10.14
CA GLU A 241 27.05 26.64 10.66
C GLU A 241 27.56 25.52 9.73
N PRO A 242 27.86 24.31 10.27
CA PRO A 242 28.38 23.19 9.49
C PRO A 242 27.28 22.56 8.63
N MET A 243 26.90 23.27 7.57
CA MET A 243 25.87 22.88 6.62
C MET A 243 26.51 22.66 5.24
N GLY A 244 26.12 21.60 4.56
CA GLY A 244 26.57 21.28 3.22
C GLY A 244 25.43 20.70 2.40
N ALA A 245 25.38 21.07 1.12
CA ALA A 245 24.39 20.60 0.17
C ALA A 245 25.11 20.26 -1.13
N VAL A 246 24.62 19.22 -1.81
CA VAL A 246 25.11 18.80 -3.12
C VAL A 246 23.89 18.73 -4.04
N ILE A 247 24.01 19.34 -5.22
CA ILE A 247 23.03 19.24 -6.29
C ILE A 247 23.64 18.32 -7.34
N VAL A 248 22.94 17.23 -7.67
CA VAL A 248 23.40 16.26 -8.68
C VAL A 248 22.53 16.43 -9.91
N GLN A 249 23.13 16.75 -11.05
CA GLN A 249 22.44 16.81 -12.32
C GLN A 249 22.61 15.48 -13.05
N ARG A 250 21.49 14.93 -13.54
CA ARG A 250 21.49 13.66 -14.28
C ARG A 250 21.05 13.87 -15.71
N GLU A 251 21.92 13.50 -16.65
CA GLU A 251 21.63 13.56 -18.07
C GLU A 251 22.11 12.28 -18.76
N GLY A 252 21.17 11.55 -19.37
CA GLY A 252 21.49 10.36 -20.19
C GLY A 252 22.18 9.21 -19.44
N GLY A 253 21.81 8.95 -18.18
CA GLY A 253 22.40 7.88 -17.36
C GLY A 253 23.76 8.23 -16.77
N LYS A 254 24.08 9.52 -16.67
CA LYS A 254 25.33 10.04 -16.11
C LYS A 254 25.04 11.07 -15.03
N SER A 255 25.77 10.96 -13.92
CA SER A 255 25.74 11.92 -12.82
C SER A 255 26.88 12.91 -12.98
N HIS A 256 26.54 14.20 -12.96
CA HIS A 256 27.44 15.35 -13.03
C HIS A 256 27.50 16.08 -11.68
#